data_AF-L5KQB4-F1
#
_entry.id   AF-L5KQB4-F1
#
_cell.length_a   1.000
_cell.length_b   1.000
_cell.length_c   1.000
_cell.angle_alpha   90.00
_cell.angle_beta   90.00
_cell.angle_gamma   90.00
#
_symmetry.space_group_name_H-M   'P 1'
#
loop_
_entity.id
_entity.type
_entity.pdbx_description
1 polymer ?
#
loop_
_entity_poly.entity_id
_entity_poly.type
_entity_poly.pdbx_seq_one_letter_code
_entity_poly.pdbx_strand_id
1 'polypeptide(L)'
;MGKNLKEAMKMLEDSQRRTEEENGKKLMSGDIPGPLQGSGQDMVSILQLVQNLMHGDEDEEPQSARIQNIGEQGHIALLGHSLGAYISTLDKEKLRKLTTRILSDTTLWLCRIFRYENGCAYFHEEEREGLAKICRLAIHSRYEDFVVDGFNVLYNKKPVVYLSAAARPGLGQYLCNQLGLPFPCLSRVPCNTMFGSQHQMDVALLEKLIKDDIERGKLPLLLVANAGTAAVGHTDKIGRLRELCEQYGMWLHVEGVNLATLALGYVSSSVLAATKCDSMTLTPGPWLGLPAVPAVTLYKHDDPALTLVAGLTSNKPADKLRALPLWLSLQYLGLDGIVERIKHACQLVEDELSSPVVVFRFFQELPGSEPVLKAVPAPNTAPSVVGRERRSCDALNRWVRGQSCASSAPWVVAMAPGHVRETRPDEGALCEDAGLRSAVLFLIASPPHKPCDFWEALSMLSPPGFT
;
A
#
# COMPACT_ATOMS: atom_id res chain seq x y z
N MET A 1 62.78 -43.16 23.56
CA MET A 1 62.31 -42.01 22.77
C MET A 1 60.98 -42.24 22.04
N GLY A 2 60.65 -43.45 21.57
CA GLY A 2 59.42 -43.70 20.78
C GLY A 2 58.07 -43.76 21.53
N LYS A 3 58.05 -43.94 22.86
CA LYS A 3 56.79 -43.96 23.65
C LYS A 3 56.23 -42.54 23.89
N ASN A 4 57.09 -41.58 24.24
CA ASN A 4 56.68 -40.18 24.44
C ASN A 4 56.22 -39.49 23.14
N LEU A 5 56.76 -39.88 21.98
CA LEU A 5 56.33 -39.32 20.69
C LEU A 5 54.91 -39.79 20.32
N LYS A 6 54.59 -41.07 20.58
CA LYS A 6 53.25 -41.63 20.36
C LYS A 6 52.20 -41.02 21.29
N GLU A 7 52.58 -40.73 22.53
CA GLU A 7 51.69 -40.12 23.52
C GLU A 7 51.44 -38.63 23.19
N ALA A 8 52.47 -37.91 22.76
CA ALA A 8 52.35 -36.54 22.27
C ALA A 8 51.53 -36.42 20.98
N MET A 9 51.68 -37.35 20.03
CA MET A 9 50.86 -37.39 18.81
C MET A 9 49.39 -37.72 19.11
N LYS A 10 49.12 -38.59 20.09
CA LYS A 10 47.76 -38.92 20.51
C LYS A 10 47.08 -37.74 21.22
N MET A 11 47.81 -36.98 22.05
CA MET A 11 47.29 -35.75 22.64
C MET A 11 47.04 -34.65 21.60
N LEU A 12 47.85 -34.59 20.54
CA LEU A 12 47.63 -33.69 19.40
C LEU A 12 46.41 -34.10 18.57
N GLU A 13 46.21 -35.39 18.29
CA GLU A 13 45.02 -35.92 17.59
C GLU A 13 43.75 -35.76 18.42
N ASP A 14 43.80 -35.98 19.74
CA ASP A 14 42.66 -35.77 20.65
C ASP A 14 42.36 -34.27 20.83
N SER A 15 43.38 -33.40 20.77
CA SER A 15 43.18 -31.95 20.74
C SER A 15 42.58 -31.49 19.40
N GLN A 16 43.04 -32.03 18.26
CA GLN A 16 42.46 -31.75 16.95
C GLN A 16 41.02 -32.24 16.84
N ARG A 17 40.67 -33.42 17.38
CA ARG A 17 39.28 -33.89 17.44
C ARG A 17 38.38 -33.03 18.34
N ARG A 18 38.88 -32.53 19.47
CA ARG A 18 38.15 -31.56 20.29
C ARG A 18 37.99 -30.22 19.58
N THR A 19 39.01 -29.79 18.83
CA THR A 19 38.95 -28.56 18.03
C THR A 19 38.01 -28.72 16.83
N GLU A 20 37.86 -29.92 16.26
CA GLU A 20 36.92 -30.23 15.18
C GLU A 20 35.48 -30.40 15.67
N GLU A 21 35.26 -30.94 16.88
CA GLU A 21 33.93 -30.97 17.53
C GLU A 21 33.50 -29.59 18.06
N GLU A 22 34.43 -28.72 18.44
CA GLU A 22 34.15 -27.31 18.79
C GLU A 22 34.03 -26.39 17.55
N ASN A 23 34.80 -26.62 16.47
CA ASN A 23 34.66 -25.90 15.20
C ASN A 23 33.51 -26.40 14.32
N GLY A 24 32.92 -27.56 14.61
CA GLY A 24 31.67 -28.03 13.99
C GLY A 24 30.45 -27.17 14.31
N LYS A 25 30.58 -26.14 15.16
CA LYS A 25 29.49 -25.25 15.57
C LYS A 25 29.48 -23.85 14.97
N LYS A 26 30.37 -23.50 14.04
CA LYS A 26 30.37 -22.15 13.43
C LYS A 26 30.63 -22.19 11.94
N LEU A 27 29.67 -22.71 11.18
CA LEU A 27 29.41 -22.23 9.82
C LEU A 27 27.98 -22.59 9.37
N MET A 28 27.00 -22.42 10.26
CA MET A 28 25.61 -22.33 9.83
C MET A 28 25.38 -20.87 9.48
N SER A 29 25.07 -20.58 8.22
CA SER A 29 24.52 -19.29 7.78
C SER A 29 23.53 -18.81 8.84
N GLY A 30 23.74 -17.60 9.37
CA GLY A 30 22.93 -17.01 10.45
C GLY A 30 21.45 -16.84 10.11
N ASP A 31 21.07 -17.17 8.87
CA ASP A 31 19.72 -16.97 8.33
C ASP A 31 18.82 -18.20 8.43
N ILE A 32 19.34 -19.37 8.82
CA ILE A 32 18.52 -20.59 8.99
C ILE A 32 18.22 -20.80 10.48
N PRO A 33 16.97 -20.62 10.93
CA PRO A 33 16.63 -20.83 12.33
C PRO A 33 16.91 -22.28 12.73
N GLY A 34 17.62 -22.45 13.84
CA GLY A 34 17.82 -23.77 14.45
C GLY A 34 16.50 -24.41 14.90
N PRO A 35 16.48 -25.72 15.21
CA PRO A 35 15.28 -26.37 15.73
C PRO A 35 14.83 -25.72 17.04
N LEU A 36 13.51 -25.68 17.27
CA LEU A 36 12.93 -25.21 18.53
C LEU A 36 13.55 -26.01 19.68
N GLN A 37 14.12 -25.30 20.66
CA GLN A 37 14.80 -25.94 21.78
C GLN A 37 13.79 -26.73 22.63
N GLY A 38 14.24 -27.87 23.18
CA GLY A 38 13.38 -28.75 23.99
C GLY A 38 12.98 -28.18 25.36
N SER A 39 13.70 -27.17 25.85
CA SER A 39 13.39 -26.41 27.07
C SER A 39 12.97 -24.99 26.73
N GLY A 40 12.03 -24.42 27.50
CA GLY A 40 11.65 -23.02 27.37
C GLY A 40 12.82 -22.06 27.67
N GLN A 41 12.85 -20.93 26.99
CA GLN A 41 13.81 -19.85 27.24
C GLN A 41 13.19 -18.81 28.18
N ASP A 42 14.04 -18.14 28.96
CA ASP A 42 13.61 -17.01 29.77
C ASP A 42 13.29 -15.77 28.91
N MET A 43 12.53 -14.84 29.49
CA MET A 43 12.09 -13.65 28.78
C MET A 43 13.25 -12.76 28.31
N VAL A 44 14.36 -12.70 29.05
CA VAL A 44 15.51 -11.87 28.69
C VAL A 44 16.19 -12.45 27.45
N SER A 45 16.39 -13.76 27.42
CA SER A 45 16.92 -14.47 26.25
C SER A 45 16.04 -14.27 25.00
N ILE A 46 14.72 -14.32 25.15
CA ILE A 46 13.78 -14.08 24.04
C ILE A 46 13.87 -12.62 23.56
N LEU A 47 13.93 -11.65 24.47
CA LEU A 47 14.05 -10.23 24.10
C LEU A 47 15.39 -9.94 23.39
N GLN A 48 16.48 -10.56 23.83
CA GLN A 48 17.78 -10.48 23.15
C GLN A 48 17.72 -11.08 21.74
N LEU A 49 17.04 -12.22 21.57
CA LEU A 49 16.84 -12.80 20.24
C LEU A 49 16.06 -11.85 19.31
N VAL A 50 14.98 -11.23 19.79
CA VAL A 50 14.22 -10.23 19.02
C VAL A 50 15.10 -9.04 18.66
N GLN A 51 15.92 -8.56 19.60
CA GLN A 51 16.85 -7.47 19.34
C GLN A 51 17.88 -7.84 18.25
N ASN A 52 18.46 -9.03 18.32
CA ASN A 52 19.39 -9.52 17.30
C ASN A 52 18.70 -9.65 15.92
N LEU A 53 17.45 -10.14 15.89
CA LEU A 53 16.66 -10.22 14.66
C LEU A 53 16.34 -8.84 14.05
N MET A 54 16.22 -7.80 14.88
CA MET A 54 15.97 -6.43 14.40
C MET A 54 17.22 -5.73 13.87
N HIS A 55 18.40 -6.04 14.41
CA HIS A 55 19.66 -5.37 14.05
C HIS A 55 20.52 -6.16 13.06
N GLY A 56 20.27 -7.46 12.88
CA GLY A 56 21.12 -8.33 12.08
C GLY A 56 22.47 -8.59 12.77
N ASP A 57 23.19 -9.62 12.33
CA ASP A 57 24.58 -9.83 12.73
C ASP A 57 25.45 -8.81 11.96
N GLU A 58 25.74 -7.66 12.56
CA GLU A 58 26.46 -6.54 11.92
C GLU A 58 27.98 -6.82 11.77
N ASP A 59 28.47 -6.85 10.52
CA ASP A 59 29.85 -6.47 10.15
C ASP A 59 29.88 -5.16 9.32
N GLU A 60 28.73 -4.49 9.12
CA GLU A 60 28.67 -3.12 8.59
C GLU A 60 28.40 -2.16 9.75
N GLU A 61 29.16 -1.06 9.82
CA GLU A 61 29.05 -0.03 10.86
C GLU A 61 27.57 0.28 11.17
N PRO A 62 27.22 0.52 12.46
CA PRO A 62 25.85 0.80 12.86
C PRO A 62 25.40 2.11 12.24
N GLN A 63 24.91 2.06 11.00
CA GLN A 63 24.02 3.06 10.47
C GLN A 63 22.80 2.93 11.34
N SER A 64 22.75 3.74 12.41
CA SER A 64 21.68 3.78 13.40
C SER A 64 20.39 3.37 12.71
N ALA A 65 19.97 2.13 12.90
CA ALA A 65 18.68 1.67 12.42
C ALA A 65 17.70 2.48 13.26
N ARG A 66 17.44 3.71 12.81
CA ARG A 66 16.54 4.64 13.47
C ARG A 66 15.24 3.89 13.44
N ILE A 67 14.88 3.29 14.57
CA ILE A 67 13.50 2.96 14.90
C ILE A 67 12.73 4.17 14.37
N GLN A 68 11.94 3.95 13.32
CA GLN A 68 11.21 5.04 12.67
C GLN A 68 10.57 5.82 13.80
N ASN A 69 10.88 7.10 13.95
CA ASN A 69 10.43 7.86 15.10
C ASN A 69 8.91 7.91 15.01
N ILE A 70 8.24 7.00 15.72
CA ILE A 70 6.80 6.83 15.64
C ILE A 70 6.25 8.05 16.39
N GLY A 71 5.69 9.01 15.65
CA GLY A 71 5.06 10.16 16.29
C GLY A 71 4.00 9.70 17.29
N GLU A 72 3.61 10.55 18.25
CA GLU A 72 2.66 10.20 19.32
C GLU A 72 1.38 9.52 18.80
N GLN A 73 0.87 9.95 17.64
CA GLN A 73 -0.25 9.33 16.94
C GLN A 73 -0.03 7.86 16.55
N GLY A 74 1.19 7.47 16.18
CA GLY A 74 1.52 6.10 15.84
C GLY A 74 1.64 5.21 17.09
N HIS A 75 1.99 5.78 18.24
CA HIS A 75 1.90 5.05 19.52
C HIS A 75 0.44 4.68 19.84
N ILE A 76 -0.54 5.54 19.50
CA ILE A 76 -1.96 5.21 19.67
C ILE A 76 -2.38 4.02 18.81
N ALA A 77 -1.91 3.94 17.56
CA ALA A 77 -2.20 2.80 16.69
C ALA A 77 -1.60 1.50 17.27
N LEU A 78 -0.35 1.54 17.75
CA LEU A 78 0.32 0.40 18.39
C LEU A 78 -0.37 -0.05 19.69
N LEU A 79 -0.80 0.92 20.51
CA LEU A 79 -1.61 0.66 21.70
C LEU A 79 -2.91 -0.03 21.32
N GLY A 80 -3.55 0.37 20.22
CA GLY A 80 -4.75 -0.28 19.71
C GLY A 80 -4.56 -1.75 19.36
N HIS A 81 -3.43 -2.12 18.76
CA HIS A 81 -3.10 -3.53 18.50
C HIS A 81 -2.91 -4.33 19.79
N SER A 82 -2.14 -3.78 20.73
CA SER A 82 -1.88 -4.40 22.03
C SER A 82 -3.15 -4.58 22.84
N LEU A 83 -3.99 -3.54 22.89
CA LEU A 83 -5.31 -3.59 23.51
C LEU A 83 -6.25 -4.55 22.79
N GLY A 84 -6.17 -4.67 21.47
CA GLY A 84 -6.94 -5.64 20.70
C GLY A 84 -6.66 -7.07 21.14
N ALA A 85 -5.37 -7.42 21.29
CA ALA A 85 -4.97 -8.73 21.81
C ALA A 85 -5.53 -8.97 23.22
N TYR A 86 -5.42 -7.99 24.12
CA TYR A 86 -5.98 -8.10 25.48
C TYR A 86 -7.51 -8.22 25.48
N ILE A 87 -8.22 -7.35 24.77
CA ILE A 87 -9.69 -7.33 24.67
C ILE A 87 -10.23 -8.65 24.11
N SER A 88 -9.48 -9.32 23.23
CA SER A 88 -9.87 -10.63 22.69
C SER A 88 -10.03 -11.72 23.75
N THR A 89 -9.44 -11.54 24.94
CA THR A 89 -9.53 -12.47 26.08
C THR A 89 -10.76 -12.27 26.96
N LEU A 90 -11.53 -11.19 26.74
CA LEU A 90 -12.74 -10.89 27.51
C LEU A 90 -13.84 -11.92 27.26
N ASP A 91 -14.82 -11.96 28.16
CA ASP A 91 -16.01 -12.80 27.98
C ASP A 91 -16.75 -12.45 26.68
N LYS A 92 -17.36 -13.47 26.05
CA LYS A 92 -17.97 -13.36 24.72
C LYS A 92 -19.05 -12.27 24.65
N GLU A 93 -19.79 -12.04 25.73
CA GLU A 93 -20.88 -11.06 25.73
C GLU A 93 -20.35 -9.63 25.78
N LYS A 94 -19.40 -9.33 26.69
CA LYS A 94 -18.73 -8.03 26.75
C LYS A 94 -17.94 -7.76 25.49
N LEU A 95 -17.21 -8.75 24.98
CA LEU A 95 -16.47 -8.63 23.72
C LEU A 95 -17.41 -8.28 22.57
N ARG A 96 -18.55 -8.95 22.45
CA ARG A 96 -19.55 -8.65 21.41
C ARG A 96 -20.12 -7.23 21.54
N LYS A 97 -20.45 -6.79 22.76
CA LYS A 97 -20.97 -5.42 22.99
C LYS A 97 -19.93 -4.37 22.59
N LEU A 98 -18.69 -4.55 23.05
CA LEU A 98 -17.59 -3.62 22.81
C LEU A 98 -17.23 -3.55 21.31
N THR A 99 -17.00 -4.69 20.68
CA THR A 99 -16.65 -4.76 19.24
C THR A 99 -17.74 -4.22 18.33
N THR A 100 -19.02 -4.47 18.66
CA THR A 100 -20.14 -3.91 17.89
C THR A 100 -20.18 -2.39 18.01
N ARG A 101 -19.90 -1.84 19.20
CA ARG A 101 -19.83 -0.39 19.40
C ARG A 101 -18.67 0.24 18.64
N ILE A 102 -17.46 -0.30 18.79
CA ILE A 102 -16.27 0.16 18.08
C ILE A 102 -16.52 0.15 16.57
N LEU A 103 -17.01 -0.96 16.03
CA LEU A 103 -17.27 -1.09 14.60
C LEU A 103 -18.32 -0.06 14.13
N SER A 104 -19.43 0.06 14.85
CA SER A 104 -20.51 1.01 14.51
C SER A 104 -20.03 2.47 14.54
N ASP A 105 -19.27 2.85 15.56
CA ASP A 105 -18.76 4.21 15.71
C ASP A 105 -17.75 4.52 14.60
N THR A 106 -16.78 3.62 14.35
CA THR A 106 -15.78 3.79 13.28
C THR A 106 -16.43 3.88 11.91
N THR A 107 -17.39 2.98 11.59
CA THR A 107 -18.12 3.03 10.32
C THR A 107 -18.84 4.37 10.15
N LEU A 108 -19.55 4.83 11.18
CA LEU A 108 -20.29 6.09 11.14
C LEU A 108 -19.37 7.29 10.94
N TRP A 109 -18.23 7.33 11.64
CA TRP A 109 -17.25 8.42 11.49
C TRP A 109 -16.64 8.43 10.10
N LEU A 110 -16.20 7.27 9.57
CA LEU A 110 -15.63 7.17 8.23
C LEU A 110 -16.65 7.57 7.15
N CYS A 111 -17.88 7.08 7.25
CA CYS A 111 -18.96 7.47 6.34
C CYS A 111 -19.21 8.99 6.34
N ARG A 112 -19.16 9.64 7.51
CA ARG A 112 -19.30 11.10 7.60
C ARG A 112 -18.08 11.86 7.05
N ILE A 113 -16.88 11.47 7.45
CA ILE A 113 -15.62 12.11 7.04
C ILE A 113 -15.47 12.05 5.52
N PHE A 114 -15.70 10.88 4.92
CA PHE A 114 -15.53 10.66 3.49
C PHE A 114 -16.82 10.86 2.67
N ARG A 115 -17.85 11.49 3.26
CA ARG A 115 -19.11 11.86 2.60
C ARG A 115 -19.82 10.67 1.93
N TYR A 116 -19.74 9.50 2.54
CA TYR A 116 -20.34 8.26 2.05
C TYR A 116 -21.62 7.94 2.83
N GLU A 117 -22.76 8.28 2.26
CA GLU A 117 -24.06 8.13 2.93
C GLU A 117 -24.51 6.67 3.02
N ASN A 118 -25.06 6.28 4.18
CA ASN A 118 -25.66 4.96 4.44
C ASN A 118 -24.75 3.75 4.09
N GLY A 119 -23.44 3.91 4.26
CA GLY A 119 -22.48 2.84 4.00
C GLY A 119 -22.20 1.91 5.18
N CYS A 120 -21.82 0.68 4.86
CA CYS A 120 -21.14 -0.26 5.76
C CYS A 120 -19.62 -0.18 5.55
N ALA A 121 -18.83 -0.66 6.51
CA ALA A 121 -17.37 -0.70 6.40
C ALA A 121 -16.83 -2.11 6.64
N TYR A 122 -15.91 -2.53 5.78
CA TYR A 122 -15.08 -3.73 5.96
C TYR A 122 -13.63 -3.31 6.20
N PHE A 123 -13.02 -3.82 7.26
CA PHE A 123 -11.65 -3.51 7.67
C PHE A 123 -10.73 -4.67 7.31
N HIS A 124 -9.66 -4.39 6.57
CA HIS A 124 -8.74 -5.40 6.04
C HIS A 124 -7.29 -4.93 6.12
N GLU A 125 -6.37 -5.88 6.25
CA GLU A 125 -4.93 -5.59 6.33
C GLU A 125 -4.36 -5.34 4.92
N GLU A 126 -4.77 -6.15 3.94
CA GLU A 126 -4.35 -6.00 2.56
C GLU A 126 -5.37 -5.18 1.76
N GLU A 127 -4.95 -4.04 1.21
CA GLU A 127 -5.79 -3.11 0.44
C GLU A 127 -6.61 -3.77 -0.70
N ARG A 128 -6.19 -4.93 -1.21
CA ARG A 128 -6.86 -5.66 -2.30
C ARG A 128 -7.97 -6.59 -1.82
N GLU A 129 -7.96 -6.96 -0.54
CA GLU A 129 -8.89 -7.94 0.04
C GLU A 129 -10.32 -7.44 -0.01
N GLY A 130 -10.55 -6.18 0.38
CA GLY A 130 -11.88 -5.58 0.37
C GLY A 130 -12.54 -5.64 -1.01
N LEU A 131 -11.81 -5.31 -2.08
CA LEU A 131 -12.31 -5.43 -3.45
C LEU A 131 -12.66 -6.88 -3.82
N ALA A 132 -11.86 -7.87 -3.42
CA ALA A 132 -12.20 -9.28 -3.66
C ALA A 132 -13.51 -9.68 -2.98
N LYS A 133 -13.77 -9.22 -1.74
CA LYS A 133 -15.05 -9.44 -1.06
C LYS A 133 -16.21 -8.73 -1.77
N ILE A 134 -16.00 -7.51 -2.26
CA ILE A 134 -17.00 -6.77 -3.05
C ILE A 134 -17.31 -7.48 -4.37
N CYS A 135 -16.31 -7.99 -5.08
CA CYS A 135 -16.55 -8.79 -6.29
C CYS A 135 -17.39 -10.04 -5.96
N ARG A 136 -17.11 -10.71 -4.83
CA ARG A 136 -17.91 -11.85 -4.37
C ARG A 136 -19.35 -11.42 -4.07
N LEU A 137 -19.55 -10.29 -3.39
CA LEU A 137 -20.88 -9.71 -3.14
C LEU A 137 -21.61 -9.47 -4.46
N ALA A 138 -20.97 -8.81 -5.43
CA ALA A 138 -21.57 -8.52 -6.73
C ALA A 138 -21.97 -9.81 -7.48
N ILE A 139 -21.19 -10.89 -7.37
CA ILE A 139 -21.56 -12.20 -7.94
C ILE A 139 -22.82 -12.73 -7.23
N HIS A 140 -22.85 -12.79 -5.90
CA HIS A 140 -24.03 -13.30 -5.20
C HIS A 140 -25.30 -12.47 -5.45
N SER A 141 -25.18 -11.15 -5.62
CA SER A 141 -26.32 -10.29 -5.91
C SER A 141 -26.83 -10.40 -7.36
N ARG A 142 -26.00 -10.91 -8.29
CA ARG A 142 -26.35 -11.00 -9.73
C ARG A 142 -26.61 -12.43 -10.21
N TYR A 143 -26.20 -13.44 -9.44
CA TYR A 143 -26.38 -14.85 -9.74
C TYR A 143 -27.07 -15.54 -8.56
N GLU A 144 -28.41 -15.64 -8.60
CA GLU A 144 -29.23 -16.19 -7.51
C GLU A 144 -28.83 -17.64 -7.17
N ASP A 145 -28.60 -18.48 -8.19
CA ASP A 145 -28.25 -19.89 -8.01
C ASP A 145 -26.78 -20.12 -7.62
N PHE A 146 -25.95 -19.05 -7.53
CA PHE A 146 -24.52 -19.20 -7.25
C PHE A 146 -24.25 -19.79 -5.86
N VAL A 147 -25.16 -19.62 -4.90
CA VAL A 147 -25.05 -20.22 -3.57
C VAL A 147 -25.18 -21.75 -3.61
N VAL A 148 -25.99 -22.28 -4.53
CA VAL A 148 -26.31 -23.72 -4.62
C VAL A 148 -25.40 -24.42 -5.62
N ASP A 149 -25.33 -23.89 -6.85
CA ASP A 149 -24.65 -24.51 -7.97
C ASP A 149 -23.19 -24.04 -8.14
N GLY A 150 -22.80 -23.01 -7.37
CA GLY A 150 -21.44 -22.49 -7.33
C GLY A 150 -20.95 -22.05 -8.71
N PHE A 151 -19.74 -22.49 -9.05
CA PHE A 151 -19.05 -22.05 -10.27
C PHE A 151 -19.78 -22.41 -11.57
N ASN A 152 -20.64 -23.44 -11.57
CA ASN A 152 -21.32 -23.91 -12.78
C ASN A 152 -22.23 -22.82 -13.39
N VAL A 153 -22.86 -21.99 -12.56
CA VAL A 153 -23.74 -20.90 -13.00
C VAL A 153 -22.97 -19.85 -13.82
N LEU A 154 -21.69 -19.62 -13.48
CA LEU A 154 -20.85 -18.64 -14.15
C LEU A 154 -20.46 -19.06 -15.57
N TYR A 155 -20.56 -20.36 -15.91
CA TYR A 155 -20.22 -20.85 -17.24
C TYR A 155 -21.24 -20.41 -18.29
N ASN A 156 -22.53 -20.39 -17.93
CA ASN A 156 -23.63 -19.99 -18.81
C ASN A 156 -23.54 -18.52 -19.21
N LYS A 157 -23.19 -17.66 -18.24
CA LYS A 157 -23.03 -16.23 -18.45
C LYS A 157 -21.82 -15.74 -17.69
N LYS A 158 -20.67 -15.66 -18.36
CA LYS A 158 -19.39 -15.34 -17.71
C LYS A 158 -19.40 -13.91 -17.16
N PRO A 159 -19.10 -13.68 -15.88
CA PRO A 159 -18.98 -12.33 -15.35
C PRO A 159 -17.73 -11.65 -15.93
N VAL A 160 -17.81 -10.34 -16.15
CA VAL A 160 -16.68 -9.51 -16.59
C VAL A 160 -16.45 -8.39 -15.59
N VAL A 161 -15.23 -8.34 -15.05
CA VAL A 161 -14.73 -7.26 -14.21
C VAL A 161 -13.82 -6.38 -15.06
N TYR A 162 -14.17 -5.09 -15.14
CA TYR A 162 -13.43 -4.09 -15.91
C TYR A 162 -12.46 -3.36 -14.99
N LEU A 163 -11.19 -3.35 -15.36
CA LEU A 163 -10.10 -2.71 -14.61
C LEU A 163 -9.44 -1.67 -15.51
N SER A 164 -9.09 -0.51 -14.96
CA SER A 164 -8.24 0.45 -15.68
C SER A 164 -6.88 -0.18 -16.04
N ALA A 165 -6.33 0.17 -17.21
CA ALA A 165 -4.95 -0.16 -17.56
C ALA A 165 -3.93 0.46 -16.59
N ALA A 166 -4.31 1.54 -15.89
CA ALA A 166 -3.51 2.18 -14.84
C ALA A 166 -3.80 1.64 -13.43
N ALA A 167 -4.60 0.57 -13.30
CA ALA A 167 -4.82 -0.08 -12.01
C ALA A 167 -3.53 -0.72 -11.46
N ARG A 168 -3.54 -1.00 -10.15
CA ARG A 168 -2.39 -1.58 -9.45
C ARG A 168 -1.87 -2.87 -10.13
N PRO A 169 -0.55 -3.02 -10.32
CA PRO A 169 0.02 -4.24 -10.89
C PRO A 169 -0.42 -5.49 -10.13
N GLY A 170 -0.76 -6.55 -10.87
CA GLY A 170 -1.20 -7.82 -10.28
C GLY A 170 -2.62 -7.83 -9.68
N LEU A 171 -3.34 -6.70 -9.63
CA LEU A 171 -4.70 -6.65 -9.09
C LEU A 171 -5.65 -7.63 -9.78
N GLY A 172 -5.65 -7.64 -11.11
CA GLY A 172 -6.46 -8.59 -11.88
C GLY A 172 -6.14 -10.05 -11.55
N GLN A 173 -4.86 -10.43 -11.54
CA GLN A 173 -4.45 -11.80 -11.22
C GLN A 173 -4.88 -12.20 -9.80
N TYR A 174 -4.73 -11.29 -8.84
CA TYR A 174 -5.19 -11.49 -7.47
C TYR A 174 -6.70 -11.75 -7.42
N LEU A 175 -7.52 -10.92 -8.09
CA LEU A 175 -8.98 -11.09 -8.12
C LEU A 175 -9.37 -12.43 -8.75
N CYS A 176 -8.77 -12.82 -9.87
CA CYS A 176 -8.98 -14.13 -10.48
C CYS A 176 -8.68 -15.27 -9.51
N ASN A 177 -7.53 -15.22 -8.82
CA ASN A 177 -7.14 -16.25 -7.87
C ASN A 177 -8.09 -16.32 -6.65
N GLN A 178 -8.48 -15.18 -6.10
CA GLN A 178 -9.36 -15.11 -4.92
C GLN A 178 -10.82 -15.51 -5.20
N LEU A 179 -11.28 -15.35 -6.44
CA LEU A 179 -12.65 -15.65 -6.85
C LEU A 179 -12.75 -16.98 -7.63
N GLY A 180 -11.62 -17.60 -7.96
CA GLY A 180 -11.58 -18.77 -8.85
C GLY A 180 -12.03 -18.46 -10.28
N LEU A 181 -11.97 -17.20 -10.72
CA LEU A 181 -12.42 -16.78 -12.05
C LEU A 181 -11.30 -16.95 -13.08
N PRO A 182 -11.61 -17.42 -14.31
CA PRO A 182 -10.63 -17.52 -15.37
C PRO A 182 -10.30 -16.12 -15.92
N PHE A 183 -9.09 -15.96 -16.48
CA PHE A 183 -8.62 -14.67 -17.01
C PHE A 183 -9.57 -13.96 -18.01
N PRO A 184 -10.35 -14.66 -18.86
CA PRO A 184 -11.34 -14.02 -19.74
C PRO A 184 -12.50 -13.29 -19.04
N CYS A 185 -12.64 -13.47 -17.72
CA CYS A 185 -13.55 -12.70 -16.86
C CYS A 185 -12.97 -11.34 -16.45
N LEU A 186 -11.74 -11.02 -16.85
CA LEU A 186 -11.14 -9.71 -16.66
C LEU A 186 -11.02 -8.99 -18.00
N SER A 187 -11.38 -7.71 -17.99
CA SER A 187 -11.20 -6.82 -19.13
C SER A 187 -10.39 -5.61 -18.69
N ARG A 188 -9.23 -5.38 -19.32
CA ARG A 188 -8.43 -4.18 -19.09
C ARG A 188 -8.88 -3.08 -20.05
N VAL A 189 -9.31 -1.98 -19.47
CA VAL A 189 -9.79 -0.80 -20.18
C VAL A 189 -8.62 0.13 -20.44
N PRO A 190 -8.33 0.49 -21.70
CA PRO A 190 -7.26 1.44 -22.00
C PRO A 190 -7.47 2.82 -21.35
N CYS A 191 -6.38 3.47 -20.99
CA CYS A 191 -6.39 4.89 -20.63
C CYS A 191 -6.17 5.76 -21.87
N ASN A 192 -6.58 7.02 -21.78
CA ASN A 192 -6.24 8.03 -22.78
C ASN A 192 -4.72 8.18 -22.89
N THR A 193 -4.20 8.00 -24.10
CA THR A 193 -2.77 8.10 -24.42
C THR A 193 -2.43 9.34 -25.24
N MET A 194 -3.37 10.28 -25.38
CA MET A 194 -3.12 11.51 -26.13
C MET A 194 -2.09 12.36 -25.38
N PHE A 195 -1.13 12.91 -26.12
CA PHE A 195 -0.07 13.74 -25.55
C PHE A 195 -0.67 14.95 -24.82
N GLY A 196 -0.27 15.17 -23.57
CA GLY A 196 -0.83 16.22 -22.71
C GLY A 196 -2.19 15.89 -22.07
N SER A 197 -2.77 14.71 -22.33
CA SER A 197 -3.97 14.25 -21.62
C SER A 197 -3.61 13.54 -20.32
N GLN A 198 -4.46 13.67 -19.31
CA GLN A 198 -4.35 12.89 -18.07
C GLN A 198 -4.54 11.40 -18.40
N HIS A 199 -3.75 10.51 -17.79
CA HIS A 199 -3.82 9.05 -17.99
C HIS A 199 -5.08 8.42 -17.34
N GLN A 200 -6.25 8.94 -17.71
CA GLN A 200 -7.56 8.52 -17.25
C GLN A 200 -8.11 7.42 -18.15
N MET A 201 -8.96 6.56 -17.59
CA MET A 201 -9.72 5.56 -18.33
C MET A 201 -10.52 6.19 -19.49
N ASP A 202 -10.44 5.59 -20.66
CA ASP A 202 -11.22 6.00 -21.82
C ASP A 202 -12.65 5.44 -21.72
N VAL A 203 -13.59 6.35 -21.44
CA VAL A 203 -15.03 6.03 -21.27
C VAL A 203 -15.64 5.49 -22.55
N ALA A 204 -15.22 5.98 -23.73
CA ALA A 204 -15.79 5.53 -25.01
C ALA A 204 -15.32 4.11 -25.36
N LEU A 205 -14.04 3.81 -25.08
CA LEU A 205 -13.52 2.45 -25.23
C LEU A 205 -14.15 1.49 -24.22
N LEU A 206 -14.38 1.92 -22.97
CA LEU A 206 -15.11 1.11 -21.99
C LEU A 206 -16.51 0.76 -22.49
N GLU A 207 -17.29 1.74 -22.96
CA GLU A 207 -18.64 1.49 -23.46
C GLU A 207 -18.64 0.49 -24.63
N LYS A 208 -17.67 0.61 -25.54
CA LYS A 208 -17.50 -0.35 -26.64
C LYS A 208 -17.22 -1.76 -26.12
N LEU A 209 -16.27 -1.91 -25.18
CA LEU A 209 -15.95 -3.21 -24.58
C LEU A 209 -17.16 -3.85 -23.89
N ILE A 210 -17.96 -3.04 -23.18
CA ILE A 210 -19.19 -3.50 -22.54
C ILE A 210 -20.18 -4.05 -23.58
N LYS A 211 -20.41 -3.32 -24.67
CA LYS A 211 -21.30 -3.77 -25.76
C LYS A 211 -20.80 -5.06 -26.39
N ASP A 212 -19.52 -5.13 -26.73
CA ASP A 212 -18.90 -6.33 -27.32
C ASP A 212 -19.01 -7.55 -26.39
N ASP A 213 -18.86 -7.37 -25.08
CA ASP A 213 -18.97 -8.47 -24.10
C ASP A 213 -20.43 -8.91 -23.90
N ILE A 214 -21.40 -7.99 -23.95
CA ILE A 214 -22.84 -8.31 -23.94
C ILE A 214 -23.22 -9.12 -25.19
N GLU A 215 -22.76 -8.71 -26.37
CA GLU A 215 -23.00 -9.42 -27.64
C GLU A 215 -22.40 -10.84 -27.63
N ARG A 216 -21.30 -11.04 -26.90
CA ARG A 216 -20.67 -12.36 -26.67
C ARG A 216 -21.36 -13.20 -25.59
N GLY A 217 -22.50 -12.75 -25.06
CA GLY A 217 -23.25 -13.45 -24.02
C GLY A 217 -22.60 -13.42 -22.64
N LYS A 218 -21.69 -12.48 -22.38
CA LYS A 218 -21.10 -12.28 -21.06
C LYS A 218 -21.96 -11.32 -20.21
N LEU A 219 -21.69 -11.26 -18.91
CA LEU A 219 -22.32 -10.33 -17.98
C LEU A 219 -21.31 -9.28 -17.52
N PRO A 220 -21.44 -8.01 -17.94
CA PRO A 220 -20.74 -6.91 -17.30
C PRO A 220 -21.13 -6.85 -15.81
N LEU A 221 -20.17 -7.14 -14.93
CA LEU A 221 -20.44 -7.31 -13.50
C LEU A 221 -20.04 -6.07 -12.71
N LEU A 222 -18.78 -5.66 -12.83
CA LEU A 222 -18.17 -4.65 -11.96
C LEU A 222 -17.12 -3.84 -12.72
N LEU A 223 -17.07 -2.54 -12.45
CA LEU A 223 -16.02 -1.62 -12.90
C LEU A 223 -15.20 -1.13 -11.71
N VAL A 224 -13.88 -1.18 -11.83
CA VAL A 224 -12.93 -0.56 -10.88
C VAL A 224 -12.37 0.71 -11.49
N ALA A 225 -12.80 1.85 -10.94
CA ALA A 225 -12.34 3.19 -11.30
C ALA A 225 -11.28 3.69 -10.30
N ASN A 226 -10.38 4.55 -10.75
CA ASN A 226 -9.32 5.11 -9.91
C ASN A 226 -9.59 6.58 -9.58
N ALA A 227 -9.68 6.90 -8.28
CA ALA A 227 -9.57 8.24 -7.73
C ALA A 227 -8.14 8.45 -7.22
N GLY A 228 -7.19 8.64 -8.13
CA GLY A 228 -5.77 8.71 -7.81
C GLY A 228 -5.07 7.37 -8.03
N THR A 229 -4.64 7.13 -9.27
CA THR A 229 -3.86 5.95 -9.66
C THR A 229 -2.56 5.84 -8.84
N ALA A 230 -2.17 4.62 -8.47
CA ALA A 230 -1.03 4.39 -7.58
C ALA A 230 0.31 4.95 -8.11
N ALA A 231 0.49 5.03 -9.42
CA ALA A 231 1.74 5.49 -10.02
C ALA A 231 1.80 7.01 -10.23
N VAL A 232 0.69 7.65 -10.62
CA VAL A 232 0.71 9.05 -11.11
C VAL A 232 -0.36 9.93 -10.47
N GLY A 233 -1.21 9.38 -9.60
CA GLY A 233 -2.25 10.15 -8.91
C GLY A 233 -3.38 10.65 -9.82
N HIS A 234 -3.48 10.18 -11.07
CA HIS A 234 -4.57 10.58 -11.96
C HIS A 234 -5.93 10.04 -11.48
N THR A 235 -6.96 10.88 -11.56
CA THR A 235 -8.34 10.53 -11.21
C THR A 235 -9.17 10.34 -12.46
N ASP A 236 -9.84 9.20 -12.61
CA ASP A 236 -10.76 8.90 -13.70
C ASP A 236 -11.99 9.82 -13.67
N LYS A 237 -12.73 9.89 -14.79
CA LYS A 237 -13.99 10.66 -14.90
C LYS A 237 -15.15 9.94 -14.21
N ILE A 238 -15.07 9.80 -12.88
CA ILE A 238 -15.94 8.93 -12.06
C ILE A 238 -17.43 9.25 -12.26
N GLY A 239 -17.81 10.53 -12.40
CA GLY A 239 -19.20 10.90 -12.68
C GLY A 239 -19.75 10.28 -13.96
N ARG A 240 -18.96 10.28 -15.05
CA ARG A 240 -19.35 9.67 -16.33
C ARG A 240 -19.32 8.14 -16.27
N LEU A 241 -18.36 7.57 -15.53
CA LEU A 241 -18.31 6.13 -15.29
C LEU A 241 -19.50 5.64 -14.47
N ARG A 242 -20.00 6.46 -13.52
CA ARG A 242 -21.20 6.15 -12.74
C ARG A 242 -22.45 6.09 -13.61
N GLU A 243 -22.66 7.08 -14.47
CA GLU A 243 -23.77 7.09 -15.44
C GLU A 243 -23.74 5.82 -16.31
N LEU A 244 -22.55 5.42 -16.77
CA LEU A 244 -22.37 4.20 -17.56
C LEU A 244 -22.69 2.94 -16.74
N CYS A 245 -22.22 2.85 -15.50
CA CYS A 245 -22.51 1.72 -14.62
C CYS A 245 -24.01 1.59 -14.34
N GLU A 246 -24.72 2.69 -14.12
CA GLU A 246 -26.17 2.70 -13.95
C GLU A 246 -26.90 2.21 -15.22
N GLN A 247 -26.46 2.66 -16.40
CA GLN A 247 -27.05 2.26 -17.68
C GLN A 247 -26.97 0.75 -17.94
N TYR A 248 -25.84 0.12 -17.60
CA TYR A 248 -25.62 -1.32 -17.84
C TYR A 248 -25.86 -2.20 -16.60
N GLY A 249 -26.28 -1.61 -15.47
CA GLY A 249 -26.49 -2.32 -14.21
C GLY A 249 -25.21 -2.95 -13.65
N MET A 250 -24.09 -2.24 -13.75
CA MET A 250 -22.79 -2.68 -13.24
C MET A 250 -22.51 -2.09 -11.87
N TRP A 251 -21.76 -2.83 -11.06
CA TRP A 251 -21.24 -2.32 -9.79
C TRP A 251 -20.05 -1.38 -10.03
N LEU A 252 -20.06 -0.19 -9.43
CA LEU A 252 -18.94 0.75 -9.47
C LEU A 252 -18.14 0.68 -8.15
N HIS A 253 -16.91 0.20 -8.24
CA HIS A 253 -15.90 0.32 -7.18
C HIS A 253 -14.92 1.45 -7.49
N VAL A 254 -14.61 2.28 -6.50
CA VAL A 254 -13.59 3.33 -6.62
C VAL A 254 -12.45 3.08 -5.64
N GLU A 255 -11.22 3.04 -6.14
CA GLU A 255 -10.01 2.97 -5.29
C GLU A 255 -9.05 4.11 -5.64
N GLY A 256 -8.15 4.46 -4.71
CA GLY A 256 -7.06 5.38 -5.00
C GLY A 256 -6.80 6.40 -3.90
N VAL A 257 -5.60 6.98 -3.97
CA VAL A 257 -5.07 7.86 -2.92
C VAL A 257 -5.85 9.17 -2.78
N ASN A 258 -6.43 9.69 -3.87
CA ASN A 258 -7.16 10.95 -3.84
C ASN A 258 -8.52 10.83 -3.15
N LEU A 259 -9.00 9.62 -2.83
CA LEU A 259 -10.20 9.46 -2.01
C LEU A 259 -10.03 10.10 -0.63
N ALA A 260 -8.80 10.21 -0.12
CA ALA A 260 -8.53 10.89 1.15
C ALA A 260 -8.97 12.36 1.12
N THR A 261 -8.91 13.02 -0.03
CA THR A 261 -9.29 14.43 -0.15
C THR A 261 -10.78 14.66 0.07
N LEU A 262 -11.62 13.62 0.08
CA LEU A 262 -13.05 13.74 0.43
C LEU A 262 -13.28 14.29 1.85
N ALA A 263 -12.31 14.11 2.74
CA ALA A 263 -12.32 14.67 4.08
C ALA A 263 -12.18 16.21 4.10
N LEU A 264 -11.61 16.80 3.05
CA LEU A 264 -11.40 18.25 2.96
C LEU A 264 -12.71 18.97 2.62
N GLY A 265 -12.79 20.26 2.95
CA GLY A 265 -13.95 21.09 2.59
C GLY A 265 -14.08 21.28 1.07
N TYR A 266 -12.96 21.54 0.39
CA TYR A 266 -12.87 21.68 -1.06
C TYR A 266 -12.37 20.38 -1.70
N VAL A 267 -13.14 19.83 -2.64
CA VAL A 267 -12.85 18.57 -3.31
C VAL A 267 -13.10 18.74 -4.81
N SER A 268 -12.23 18.19 -5.65
CA SER A 268 -12.46 18.19 -7.09
C SER A 268 -13.77 17.48 -7.43
N SER A 269 -14.51 17.98 -8.44
CA SER A 269 -15.80 17.40 -8.84
C SER A 269 -15.69 15.93 -9.24
N SER A 270 -14.55 15.50 -9.78
CA SER A 270 -14.33 14.10 -10.16
C SER A 270 -14.21 13.18 -8.95
N VAL A 271 -13.45 13.58 -7.93
CA VAL A 271 -13.34 12.82 -6.67
C VAL A 271 -14.65 12.88 -5.88
N LEU A 272 -15.33 14.03 -5.86
CA LEU A 272 -16.63 14.17 -5.20
C LEU A 272 -17.68 13.21 -5.79
N ALA A 273 -17.60 12.89 -7.08
CA ALA A 273 -18.48 11.90 -7.71
C ALA A 273 -18.30 10.48 -7.13
N ALA A 274 -17.15 10.17 -6.51
CA ALA A 274 -16.93 8.89 -5.83
C ALA A 274 -17.90 8.68 -4.65
N THR A 275 -18.43 9.73 -4.04
CA THR A 275 -19.45 9.60 -2.96
C THR A 275 -20.70 8.82 -3.38
N LYS A 276 -20.97 8.78 -4.69
CA LYS A 276 -22.12 8.09 -5.30
C LYS A 276 -21.81 6.66 -5.77
N CYS A 277 -20.59 6.14 -5.58
CA CYS A 277 -20.26 4.77 -5.97
C CYS A 277 -20.88 3.71 -5.05
N ASP A 278 -20.93 2.47 -5.53
CA ASP A 278 -21.49 1.33 -4.78
C ASP A 278 -20.51 0.82 -3.70
N SER A 279 -19.21 1.06 -3.91
CA SER A 279 -18.17 0.81 -2.91
C SER A 279 -16.89 1.60 -3.18
N MET A 280 -16.12 1.91 -2.15
CA MET A 280 -14.80 2.52 -2.29
C MET A 280 -13.79 1.95 -1.30
N THR A 281 -12.52 1.88 -1.68
CA THR A 281 -11.42 1.44 -0.80
C THR A 281 -10.56 2.63 -0.38
N LEU A 282 -10.45 2.83 0.93
CA LEU A 282 -9.73 3.91 1.59
C LEU A 282 -8.50 3.35 2.32
N THR A 283 -7.38 4.06 2.22
CA THR A 283 -6.14 3.77 2.96
C THR A 283 -5.82 4.94 3.90
N PRO A 284 -6.44 5.01 5.09
CA PRO A 284 -6.24 6.15 6.00
C PRO A 284 -4.83 6.20 6.60
N GLY A 285 -4.15 5.07 6.73
CA GLY A 285 -2.82 4.98 7.36
C GLY A 285 -1.78 5.94 6.79
N PRO A 286 -1.46 5.88 5.48
CA PRO A 286 -0.50 6.79 4.85
C PRO A 286 -0.86 8.28 5.01
N TRP A 287 -2.14 8.64 4.88
CA TRP A 287 -2.59 10.04 4.96
C TRP A 287 -2.59 10.61 6.37
N LEU A 288 -2.79 9.77 7.38
CA LEU A 288 -2.83 10.18 8.78
C LEU A 288 -1.49 9.98 9.50
N GLY A 289 -0.51 9.38 8.82
CA GLY A 289 0.77 9.01 9.43
C GLY A 289 0.61 7.93 10.51
N LEU A 290 -0.33 7.01 10.32
CA LEU A 290 -0.63 5.94 11.28
C LEU A 290 -0.01 4.62 10.80
N PRO A 291 0.92 4.02 11.56
CA PRO A 291 1.49 2.72 11.23
C PRO A 291 0.48 1.60 11.49
N ALA A 292 0.55 0.55 10.66
CA ALA A 292 -0.17 -0.71 10.85
C ALA A 292 -1.70 -0.56 11.07
N VAL A 293 -2.34 0.49 10.57
CA VAL A 293 -3.82 0.59 10.61
C VAL A 293 -4.43 -0.08 9.38
N PRO A 294 -5.63 -0.68 9.51
CA PRO A 294 -6.25 -1.38 8.40
C PRO A 294 -6.66 -0.41 7.27
N ALA A 295 -6.66 -0.93 6.05
CA ALA A 295 -7.42 -0.34 4.97
C ALA A 295 -8.93 -0.58 5.20
N VAL A 296 -9.76 0.28 4.62
CA VAL A 296 -11.21 0.24 4.83
C VAL A 296 -11.91 0.26 3.49
N THR A 297 -12.76 -0.73 3.24
CA THR A 297 -13.70 -0.70 2.11
C THR A 297 -15.07 -0.29 2.61
N LEU A 298 -15.54 0.88 2.17
CA LEU A 298 -16.91 1.33 2.35
C LEU A 298 -17.79 0.77 1.23
N TYR A 299 -19.00 0.33 1.55
CA TYR A 299 -19.91 -0.24 0.55
C TYR A 299 -21.38 -0.06 0.94
N LYS A 300 -22.28 -0.13 -0.05
CA LYS A 300 -23.73 -0.09 0.15
C LYS A 300 -24.34 -1.45 -0.18
N HIS A 301 -25.06 -2.03 0.77
CA HIS A 301 -25.84 -3.23 0.55
C HIS A 301 -26.89 -3.41 1.64
N ASP A 302 -28.14 -3.69 1.24
CA ASP A 302 -29.26 -3.79 2.20
C ASP A 302 -29.44 -5.21 2.76
N ASP A 303 -29.00 -6.23 2.04
CA ASP A 303 -29.15 -7.62 2.49
C ASP A 303 -27.95 -8.08 3.35
N PRO A 304 -28.15 -8.29 4.67
CA PRO A 304 -27.08 -8.74 5.56
C PRO A 304 -26.63 -10.19 5.27
N ALA A 305 -27.51 -11.06 4.78
CA ALA A 305 -27.15 -12.45 4.47
C ALA A 305 -26.13 -12.50 3.33
N LEU A 306 -26.34 -11.70 2.27
CA LEU A 306 -25.39 -11.58 1.17
C LEU A 306 -24.04 -10.99 1.61
N THR A 307 -24.04 -10.00 2.51
CA THR A 307 -22.78 -9.46 3.06
C THR A 307 -22.00 -10.48 3.88
N LEU A 308 -22.69 -11.35 4.62
CA LEU A 308 -22.08 -12.42 5.39
C LEU A 308 -21.48 -13.50 4.47
N VAL A 309 -22.21 -13.93 3.44
CA VAL A 309 -21.73 -14.93 2.46
C VAL A 309 -20.56 -14.37 1.64
N ALA A 310 -20.58 -13.08 1.28
CA ALA A 310 -19.47 -12.42 0.63
C ALA A 310 -18.20 -12.34 1.49
N GLY A 311 -18.35 -12.48 2.82
CA GLY A 311 -17.29 -12.36 3.82
C GLY A 311 -16.95 -10.92 4.18
N LEU A 312 -17.89 -9.98 3.98
CA LEU A 312 -17.77 -8.57 4.40
C LEU A 312 -18.16 -8.38 5.87
N THR A 313 -18.84 -9.34 6.46
CA THR A 313 -19.15 -9.38 7.89
C THR A 313 -18.66 -10.71 8.48
N SER A 314 -18.17 -10.69 9.73
CA SER A 314 -17.71 -11.88 10.44
C SER A 314 -18.57 -12.13 11.69
N ASN A 315 -18.89 -13.41 11.91
CA ASN A 315 -19.55 -13.89 13.13
C ASN A 315 -18.57 -14.00 14.30
N LYS A 316 -17.24 -13.92 14.07
CA LYS A 316 -16.23 -13.95 15.12
C LYS A 316 -16.03 -12.52 15.66
N PRO A 317 -16.34 -12.25 16.94
CA PRO A 317 -16.18 -10.91 17.50
C PRO A 317 -14.73 -10.40 17.44
N ALA A 318 -13.75 -11.29 17.61
CA ALA A 318 -12.32 -10.94 17.53
C ALA A 318 -11.93 -10.35 16.17
N ASP A 319 -12.56 -10.78 15.07
CA ASP A 319 -12.25 -10.23 13.74
C ASP A 319 -12.61 -8.74 13.62
N LYS A 320 -13.59 -8.28 14.40
CA LYS A 320 -14.05 -6.89 14.44
C LYS A 320 -13.08 -5.98 15.19
N LEU A 321 -12.15 -6.53 15.98
CA LEU A 321 -11.11 -5.76 16.66
C LEU A 321 -10.08 -5.18 15.70
N ARG A 322 -10.05 -5.60 14.43
CA ARG A 322 -9.24 -4.94 13.39
C ARG A 322 -9.52 -3.44 13.28
N ALA A 323 -10.75 -3.00 13.57
CA ALA A 323 -11.10 -1.59 13.56
C ALA A 323 -10.55 -0.79 14.76
N LEU A 324 -10.07 -1.46 15.82
CA LEU A 324 -9.70 -0.82 17.09
C LEU A 324 -8.52 0.15 16.98
N PRO A 325 -7.38 -0.18 16.34
CA PRO A 325 -6.28 0.76 16.14
C PRO A 325 -6.74 2.05 15.47
N LEU A 326 -7.52 1.92 14.38
CA LEU A 326 -8.06 3.07 13.68
C LEU A 326 -9.08 3.84 14.54
N TRP A 327 -9.96 3.16 15.28
CA TRP A 327 -10.95 3.80 16.17
C TRP A 327 -10.30 4.66 17.25
N LEU A 328 -9.20 4.19 17.87
CA LEU A 328 -8.44 4.96 18.85
C LEU A 328 -7.75 6.16 18.19
N SER A 329 -7.11 5.94 17.04
CA SER A 329 -6.43 7.03 16.32
C SER A 329 -7.40 8.11 15.85
N LEU A 330 -8.59 7.76 15.38
CA LEU A 330 -9.61 8.73 14.97
C LEU A 330 -10.08 9.60 16.15
N GLN A 331 -10.22 9.00 17.34
CA GLN A 331 -10.57 9.77 18.54
C GLN A 331 -9.44 10.67 19.02
N TYR A 332 -8.20 10.18 18.99
CA TYR A 332 -7.03 10.97 19.36
C TYR A 332 -6.83 12.18 18.43
N LEU A 333 -6.98 11.97 17.12
CA LEU A 333 -6.82 13.03 16.12
C LEU A 333 -8.01 14.01 16.11
N GLY A 334 -9.23 13.51 16.33
CA GLY A 334 -10.45 14.28 16.10
C GLY A 334 -10.66 14.63 14.63
N LEU A 335 -11.81 15.24 14.31
CA LEU A 335 -12.14 15.62 12.93
C LEU A 335 -11.16 16.68 12.40
N ASP A 336 -10.90 17.73 13.18
CA ASP A 336 -10.03 18.83 12.76
C ASP A 336 -8.59 18.36 12.52
N GLY A 337 -8.07 17.46 13.38
CA GLY A 337 -6.73 16.90 13.21
C GLY A 337 -6.61 16.01 11.97
N ILE A 338 -7.67 15.28 11.61
CA ILE A 338 -7.73 14.50 10.36
C ILE A 338 -7.70 15.43 9.15
N VAL A 339 -8.56 16.46 9.15
CA VAL A 339 -8.67 17.42 8.04
C VAL A 339 -7.36 18.19 7.86
N GLU A 340 -6.76 18.67 8.94
CA GLU A 340 -5.53 19.45 8.89
C GLU A 340 -4.35 18.61 8.39
N ARG A 341 -4.24 17.33 8.77
CA ARG A 341 -3.18 16.44 8.27
C ARG A 341 -3.32 16.16 6.77
N ILE A 342 -4.53 15.86 6.31
CA ILE A 342 -4.78 15.62 4.88
C ILE A 342 -4.50 16.91 4.09
N LYS A 343 -4.92 18.06 4.62
CA LYS A 343 -4.67 19.37 3.99
C LYS A 343 -3.17 19.69 3.92
N HIS A 344 -2.44 19.48 5.01
CA HIS A 344 -0.99 19.67 5.05
C HIS A 344 -0.28 18.75 4.07
N ALA A 345 -0.69 17.47 3.98
CA ALA A 345 -0.14 16.54 2.99
C ALA A 345 -0.38 17.01 1.54
N CYS A 346 -1.57 17.55 1.23
CA CYS A 346 -1.84 18.14 -0.08
C CYS A 346 -0.97 19.38 -0.36
N GLN A 347 -0.79 20.26 0.62
CA GLN A 347 0.02 21.48 0.49
C GLN A 347 1.48 21.18 0.22
N LEU A 348 2.07 20.19 0.91
CA LEU A 348 3.45 19.76 0.67
C LEU A 348 3.68 19.36 -0.80
N VAL A 349 2.71 18.66 -1.40
CA VAL A 349 2.80 18.26 -2.82
C VAL A 349 2.71 19.45 -3.76
N GLU A 350 1.84 20.43 -3.47
CA GLU A 350 1.71 21.66 -4.27
C GLU A 350 2.98 22.53 -4.20
N ASP A 351 3.55 22.67 -3.00
CA ASP A 351 4.78 23.43 -2.78
C ASP A 351 5.98 22.78 -3.50
N GLU A 352 6.10 21.45 -3.45
CA GLU A 352 7.14 20.71 -4.17
C GLU A 352 7.01 20.85 -5.69
N LEU A 353 5.78 20.83 -6.24
CA LEU A 353 5.53 21.02 -7.67
C LEU A 353 5.79 22.47 -8.13
N SER A 354 5.72 23.44 -7.22
CA SER A 354 6.03 24.84 -7.49
C SER A 354 7.54 25.16 -7.41
N SER A 355 8.35 24.23 -6.90
CA SER A 355 9.80 24.38 -6.80
C SER A 355 10.48 24.15 -8.17
N PRO A 356 11.32 25.10 -8.65
CA PRO A 356 11.85 25.07 -10.02
C PRO A 356 12.87 23.96 -10.33
N VAL A 357 13.24 23.12 -9.36
CA VAL A 357 14.19 22.01 -9.58
C VAL A 357 13.84 20.83 -8.69
N VAL A 358 13.02 19.88 -9.15
CA VAL A 358 13.28 18.46 -8.85
C VAL A 358 12.73 17.53 -9.94
N VAL A 359 13.61 16.71 -10.52
CA VAL A 359 13.25 15.55 -11.34
C VAL A 359 13.32 14.32 -10.45
N PHE A 360 12.18 13.73 -10.10
CA PHE A 360 12.17 12.44 -9.40
C PHE A 360 11.90 11.29 -10.35
N ARG A 361 12.73 10.24 -10.22
CA ARG A 361 12.62 8.97 -10.92
C ARG A 361 12.10 7.94 -9.91
N PHE A 362 10.85 7.50 -10.08
CA PHE A 362 10.25 6.50 -9.19
C PHE A 362 10.81 5.11 -9.50
N PHE A 363 11.37 4.43 -8.48
CA PHE A 363 11.64 3.00 -8.49
C PHE A 363 11.05 2.38 -7.22
N GLN A 364 10.39 1.24 -7.38
CA GLN A 364 10.06 0.34 -6.29
C GLN A 364 11.17 -0.73 -6.29
N GLU A 365 12.05 -0.72 -5.29
CA GLU A 365 12.98 -1.84 -5.10
C GLU A 365 12.19 -3.04 -4.58
N LEU A 366 12.13 -4.10 -5.39
CA LEU A 366 11.80 -5.44 -4.93
C LEU A 366 13.08 -6.03 -4.32
N PRO A 367 13.06 -6.54 -3.08
CA PRO A 367 14.24 -7.17 -2.50
C PRO A 367 14.49 -8.48 -3.25
N GLY A 368 15.65 -8.60 -3.91
CA GLY A 368 16.12 -9.86 -4.49
C GLY A 368 16.77 -9.84 -5.87
N SER A 369 17.25 -8.72 -6.40
CA SER A 369 18.09 -8.74 -7.61
C SER A 369 19.38 -7.94 -7.42
N GLU A 370 20.46 -8.65 -7.08
CA GLU A 370 21.81 -8.10 -7.18
C GLU A 370 22.19 -7.80 -8.65
N PRO A 371 22.99 -6.75 -8.90
CA PRO A 371 23.45 -6.41 -10.23
C PRO A 371 24.69 -7.25 -10.63
N VAL A 372 24.50 -8.26 -11.47
CA VAL A 372 25.63 -8.88 -12.20
C VAL A 372 26.09 -7.93 -13.30
N LEU A 373 27.13 -7.15 -13.01
CA LEU A 373 27.91 -6.41 -14.03
C LEU A 373 29.18 -7.19 -14.36
N LYS A 374 29.17 -7.91 -15.48
CA LYS A 374 30.24 -7.94 -16.51
C LYS A 374 29.93 -9.02 -17.57
N ALA A 375 29.54 -8.59 -18.77
CA ALA A 375 29.83 -9.33 -20.00
C ALA A 375 29.87 -8.37 -21.20
N VAL A 376 31.00 -8.42 -21.92
CA VAL A 376 31.32 -7.76 -23.19
C VAL A 376 30.42 -8.32 -24.31
N PRO A 377 30.03 -7.54 -25.34
CA PRO A 377 29.01 -7.97 -26.30
C PRO A 377 29.59 -8.89 -27.39
N ALA A 378 28.84 -9.94 -27.74
CA ALA A 378 28.93 -10.62 -29.03
C ALA A 378 27.61 -10.39 -29.81
N PRO A 379 27.66 -10.18 -31.14
CA PRO A 379 26.49 -9.77 -31.91
C PRO A 379 25.65 -10.97 -32.33
N ASN A 380 24.31 -10.76 -32.33
CA ASN A 380 23.23 -11.52 -32.97
C ASN A 380 22.24 -12.19 -32.00
N THR A 381 21.27 -11.42 -31.48
CA THR A 381 19.87 -11.85 -31.30
C THR A 381 18.94 -10.66 -30.99
N ALA A 382 17.66 -10.82 -31.30
CA ALA A 382 16.56 -9.82 -31.39
C ALA A 382 16.38 -8.86 -30.20
N PRO A 383 15.74 -7.67 -30.39
CA PRO A 383 15.71 -6.62 -29.37
C PRO A 383 14.86 -7.00 -28.15
N SER A 384 15.50 -7.02 -26.97
CA SER A 384 14.89 -7.25 -25.67
C SER A 384 14.10 -6.05 -25.13
N VAL A 385 13.10 -6.35 -24.30
CA VAL A 385 12.11 -5.47 -23.63
C VAL A 385 12.69 -4.23 -22.91
N VAL A 386 13.98 -4.25 -22.53
CA VAL A 386 14.69 -3.11 -21.90
C VAL A 386 14.77 -1.87 -22.81
N GLY A 387 14.71 -2.05 -24.14
CA GLY A 387 14.71 -0.94 -25.10
C GLY A 387 13.42 -0.09 -25.09
N ARG A 388 12.33 -0.59 -24.50
CA ARG A 388 11.03 0.11 -24.47
C ARG A 388 10.93 1.11 -23.32
N GLU A 389 11.54 0.82 -22.17
CA GLU A 389 11.56 1.72 -21.01
C GLU A 389 12.43 2.97 -21.21
N ARG A 390 13.60 2.83 -21.85
CA ARG A 390 14.44 4.00 -22.20
C ARG A 390 13.73 4.97 -23.14
N ARG A 391 12.94 4.47 -24.10
CA ARG A 391 12.18 5.31 -25.04
C ARG A 391 11.01 6.04 -24.37
N SER A 392 10.37 5.47 -23.35
CA SER A 392 9.34 6.16 -22.55
C SER A 392 9.93 7.28 -21.69
N CYS A 393 11.11 7.08 -21.10
CA CYS A 393 11.79 8.13 -20.32
C CYS A 393 12.26 9.32 -21.20
N ASP A 394 12.75 9.06 -22.42
CA ASP A 394 13.16 10.11 -23.36
C ASP A 394 11.99 10.93 -23.93
N ALA A 395 10.79 10.33 -23.99
CA ALA A 395 9.57 11.04 -24.40
C ALA A 395 9.08 11.98 -23.29
N LEU A 396 9.16 11.56 -22.03
CA LEU A 396 8.81 12.38 -20.86
C LEU A 396 9.78 13.57 -20.70
N ASN A 397 11.08 13.34 -20.85
CA ASN A 397 12.10 14.40 -20.78
C ASN A 397 11.98 15.43 -21.92
N ARG A 398 11.53 15.02 -23.12
CA ARG A 398 11.25 15.95 -24.22
C ARG A 398 9.96 16.73 -24.02
N TRP A 399 8.95 16.13 -23.38
CA TRP A 399 7.68 16.80 -23.06
C TRP A 399 7.84 17.90 -22.01
N VAL A 400 8.58 17.63 -20.93
CA VAL A 400 8.86 18.62 -19.87
C VAL A 400 9.60 19.84 -20.44
N ARG A 401 10.52 19.64 -21.39
CA ARG A 401 11.22 20.74 -22.08
C ARG A 401 10.32 21.54 -23.05
N GLY A 402 9.25 20.93 -23.56
CA GLY A 402 8.31 21.58 -24.49
C GLY A 402 7.28 22.49 -23.81
N GLN A 403 6.98 22.26 -22.53
CA GLN A 403 5.98 23.05 -21.78
C GLN A 403 6.49 24.41 -21.31
N SER A 404 7.79 24.58 -21.08
CA SER A 404 8.37 25.89 -20.69
C SER A 404 8.28 26.97 -21.78
N CYS A 405 7.89 26.66 -23.01
CA CYS A 405 7.76 27.65 -24.10
C CYS A 405 6.32 28.11 -24.40
N ALA A 406 5.30 27.57 -23.73
CA ALA A 406 3.91 27.80 -24.14
C ALA A 406 2.94 28.08 -22.99
N SER A 407 3.17 29.16 -22.23
CA SER A 407 2.09 29.98 -21.65
C SER A 407 2.65 31.16 -20.83
N SER A 408 2.63 32.35 -21.42
CA SER A 408 2.69 33.64 -20.72
C SER A 408 1.26 34.17 -20.51
N ALA A 409 0.80 34.27 -19.24
CA ALA A 409 0.53 35.50 -18.48
C ALA A 409 -0.85 36.17 -18.75
N PRO A 410 -1.52 36.84 -17.76
CA PRO A 410 -0.91 37.97 -17.04
C PRO A 410 -1.15 38.01 -15.51
N TRP A 411 -0.06 38.22 -14.77
CA TRP A 411 -0.03 39.25 -13.72
C TRP A 411 1.13 40.18 -14.06
N VAL A 412 0.81 41.47 -14.20
CA VAL A 412 1.75 42.55 -14.51
C VAL A 412 2.38 43.02 -13.20
N VAL A 413 3.69 42.88 -13.06
CA VAL A 413 4.52 43.85 -12.34
C VAL A 413 5.65 44.22 -13.29
N ALA A 414 5.61 45.47 -13.75
CA ALA A 414 6.58 46.06 -14.66
C ALA A 414 7.85 46.48 -13.91
N MET A 415 9.01 46.17 -14.48
CA MET A 415 10.25 46.97 -14.38
C MET A 415 11.00 46.80 -15.73
N ALA A 416 11.43 47.94 -16.29
CA ALA A 416 11.82 48.18 -17.68
C ALA A 416 13.22 47.63 -18.07
N PRO A 417 13.62 47.64 -19.37
CA PRO A 417 14.72 46.83 -19.90
C PRO A 417 16.07 47.58 -19.93
N GLY A 418 17.16 46.83 -19.77
CA GLY A 418 18.53 47.33 -19.88
C GLY A 418 19.51 46.28 -20.42
N HIS A 419 19.68 46.32 -21.75
CA HIS A 419 20.89 45.98 -22.51
C HIS A 419 21.37 44.52 -22.63
N VAL A 420 21.37 44.11 -23.91
CA VAL A 420 22.06 42.99 -24.53
C VAL A 420 23.57 43.11 -24.38
N ARG A 421 24.25 42.00 -24.06
CA ARG A 421 25.59 41.72 -24.60
C ARG A 421 25.82 40.22 -24.76
N GLU A 422 25.90 39.79 -26.01
CA GLU A 422 26.45 38.49 -26.41
C GLU A 422 27.92 38.37 -25.99
N THR A 423 28.32 37.20 -25.49
CA THR A 423 29.66 36.63 -25.72
C THR A 423 29.57 35.10 -25.78
N ARG A 424 30.39 34.53 -26.68
CA ARG A 424 30.47 33.13 -27.12
C ARG A 424 31.42 32.29 -26.23
N PRO A 425 31.51 30.96 -26.44
CA PRO A 425 31.88 29.95 -25.43
C PRO A 425 33.39 29.69 -25.38
N ASP A 426 33.88 29.08 -24.29
CA ASP A 426 35.03 28.18 -24.35
C ASP A 426 35.22 27.33 -23.06
N GLU A 427 35.64 26.08 -23.31
CA GLU A 427 36.49 25.16 -22.52
C GLU A 427 36.04 24.55 -21.16
N GLY A 428 36.02 23.20 -21.14
CA GLY A 428 37.07 22.45 -20.41
C GLY A 428 36.79 21.95 -18.98
N ALA A 429 36.15 20.78 -18.89
CA ALA A 429 36.41 19.64 -17.97
C ALA A 429 36.95 19.87 -16.53
N LEU A 430 36.17 19.35 -15.56
CA LEU A 430 36.54 18.32 -14.56
C LEU A 430 35.65 18.51 -13.32
N CYS A 431 34.70 17.61 -13.08
CA CYS A 431 34.04 17.49 -11.79
C CYS A 431 34.00 16.01 -11.42
N GLU A 432 34.62 15.74 -10.27
CA GLU A 432 34.83 14.45 -9.65
C GLU A 432 33.51 13.76 -9.30
N ASP A 433 33.58 12.43 -9.34
CA ASP A 433 32.60 11.48 -8.86
C ASP A 433 32.19 11.78 -7.41
N ALA A 434 30.94 12.15 -7.20
CA ALA A 434 30.28 12.06 -5.90
C ALA A 434 29.00 11.24 -6.10
N GLY A 435 29.09 10.00 -5.65
CA GLY A 435 28.10 8.94 -5.86
C GLY A 435 26.72 9.26 -5.29
N LEU A 436 25.74 8.81 -6.07
CA LEU A 436 24.31 8.77 -5.80
C LEU A 436 23.99 8.10 -4.45
N ARG A 437 23.19 8.78 -3.62
CA ARG A 437 22.11 8.16 -2.80
C ARG A 437 21.04 9.21 -2.52
N SER A 438 19.78 8.92 -2.86
CA SER A 438 18.62 9.45 -2.12
C SER A 438 17.31 8.79 -2.58
N ALA A 439 16.66 8.15 -1.61
CA ALA A 439 15.32 7.61 -1.65
C ALA A 439 14.31 8.68 -1.19
N VAL A 440 13.09 8.65 -1.72
CA VAL A 440 11.97 9.45 -1.22
C VAL A 440 11.04 8.52 -0.43
N LEU A 441 11.07 8.67 0.90
CA LEU A 441 10.16 8.04 1.85
C LEU A 441 9.12 9.10 2.25
N PHE A 442 7.84 8.80 2.11
CA PHE A 442 6.77 9.65 2.66
C PHE A 442 6.85 9.65 4.19
N LEU A 443 7.37 10.73 4.78
CA LEU A 443 7.33 11.01 6.22
C LEU A 443 6.58 12.33 6.44
N ILE A 444 5.37 12.25 7.00
CA ILE A 444 4.68 13.41 7.56
C ILE A 444 5.43 13.77 8.86
N ALA A 445 6.31 14.77 8.80
CA ALA A 445 7.04 15.26 9.96
C ALA A 445 6.07 15.81 11.03
N SER A 446 6.21 15.35 12.27
CA SER A 446 5.55 15.95 13.44
C SER A 446 6.48 17.03 14.05
N PRO A 447 5.93 18.11 14.64
CA PRO A 447 6.74 19.17 15.25
C PRO A 447 7.49 18.66 16.50
N PRO A 448 8.58 19.34 16.91
CA PRO A 448 9.49 18.81 17.93
C PRO A 448 8.91 18.97 19.34
N HIS A 449 8.50 17.87 19.96
CA HIS A 449 8.30 17.79 21.41
C HIS A 449 9.09 16.62 22.02
N LYS A 450 9.46 16.82 23.29
CA LYS A 450 10.49 16.06 24.02
C LYS A 450 10.19 14.55 24.06
N PRO A 451 11.22 13.68 24.07
CA PRO A 451 11.03 12.24 24.16
C PRO A 451 10.39 11.87 25.51
N CYS A 452 9.28 11.14 25.46
CA CYS A 452 8.76 10.40 26.62
C CYS A 452 9.22 8.95 26.48
N ASP A 453 9.90 8.43 27.52
CA ASP A 453 10.50 7.10 27.52
C ASP A 453 9.42 6.01 27.54
N PHE A 454 9.30 5.30 26.42
CA PHE A 454 8.37 4.19 26.17
C PHE A 454 8.45 3.06 27.21
N TRP A 455 9.59 2.92 27.91
CA TRP A 455 9.83 1.90 28.92
C TRP A 455 9.13 2.17 30.26
N GLU A 456 8.87 3.44 30.63
CA GLU A 456 8.12 3.75 31.86
C GLU A 456 6.64 3.37 31.71
N ALA A 457 6.05 3.54 30.52
CA ALA A 457 4.65 3.24 30.27
C ALA A 457 4.33 1.73 30.33
N LEU A 458 5.28 0.87 29.95
CA LEU A 458 5.16 -0.59 30.07
C LEU A 458 5.28 -1.07 31.53
N SER A 459 6.03 -0.37 32.38
CA SER A 459 6.18 -0.73 33.80
C SER A 459 4.88 -0.57 34.61
N MET A 460 3.96 0.30 34.17
CA MET A 460 2.68 0.57 34.83
C MET A 460 1.57 -0.45 34.54
N LEU A 461 1.82 -1.45 33.68
CA LEU A 461 0.87 -2.52 33.35
C LEU A 461 1.05 -3.80 34.18
N SER A 462 1.93 -3.79 35.19
CA SER A 462 2.08 -4.93 36.11
C SER A 462 0.98 -4.91 37.18
N PRO A 463 0.23 -6.02 37.40
CA PRO A 463 -0.70 -6.11 38.52
C PRO A 463 0.06 -6.12 39.86
N PRO A 464 -0.48 -5.53 40.93
CA PRO A 464 0.18 -5.57 42.24
C PRO A 464 0.05 -6.98 42.82
N GLY A 465 1.18 -7.67 42.96
CA GLY A 465 1.30 -8.87 43.77
C GLY A 465 1.48 -10.16 42.98
N PHE A 466 2.73 -10.49 42.66
CA PHE A 466 3.30 -11.79 42.96
C PHE A 466 4.74 -11.52 43.47
N THR A 467 5.02 -12.07 44.65
CA THR A 467 6.16 -11.79 45.54
C THR A 467 7.54 -11.86 44.92
#